data_AF-A0A397U1T0-F1
#
_entry.id   AF-A0A397U1T0-F1
#
_cell.length_a   1.000
_cell.length_b   1.000
_cell.length_c   1.000
_cell.angle_alpha   90.00
_cell.angle_beta   90.00
_cell.angle_gamma   90.00
#
_symmetry.space_group_name_H-M   'P 1'
#
loop_
_entity.id
_entity.type
_entity.pdbx_description
1 polymer ?
#
loop_
_entity_poly.entity_id
_entity_poly.type
_entity_poly.pdbx_seq_one_letter_code
_entity_poly.pdbx_strand_id
1 'polypeptide(L)'
;MKWKHTRARLASNKFCGAIVDERTVFCVCEQKVTLDNDYDKSRLNEHSNNSRYKKNSPSSFPLPTLSLSSSSPPPTLSSLSSSSPLPTLLSPSLYPNKPCPGLRSEQIRSYINRTPSTYGGARRHDIIGKEMFQDKFSNQMKFNSKKLNKEEVLQFNQQIIAESE
;
A
#
# COMPACT_ATOMS: atom_id res chain seq x y z
N MET A 1 0.16 6.31 -33.73
CA MET A 1 -0.76 6.68 -32.63
C MET A 1 -0.24 7.96 -31.99
N LYS A 2 -0.96 9.09 -32.10
CA LYS A 2 -0.51 10.38 -31.55
C LYS A 2 -0.81 10.38 -30.04
N TRP A 3 0.22 10.31 -29.20
CA TRP A 3 0.06 10.31 -27.74
C TRP A 3 -0.68 11.59 -27.31
N LYS A 4 -1.81 11.45 -26.61
CA LYS A 4 -2.71 12.56 -26.25
C LYS A 4 -2.34 13.24 -24.91
N HIS A 5 -1.30 12.73 -24.25
CA HIS A 5 -0.86 13.15 -22.93
C HIS A 5 0.44 13.92 -23.07
N THR A 6 0.45 15.18 -22.64
CA THR A 6 1.60 16.07 -22.72
C THR A 6 1.79 16.77 -21.39
N ARG A 7 3.04 17.12 -21.06
CA ARG A 7 3.39 17.87 -19.85
C ARG A 7 2.54 19.14 -19.69
N ALA A 8 2.37 19.90 -20.77
CA ALA A 8 1.56 21.12 -20.77
C ALA A 8 0.10 20.84 -20.38
N ARG A 9 -0.50 19.78 -20.93
CA ARG A 9 -1.89 19.41 -20.62
C ARG A 9 -2.08 18.97 -19.17
N LEU A 10 -1.07 18.32 -18.58
CA LEU A 10 -1.09 17.95 -17.17
C LEU A 10 -0.86 19.17 -16.27
N ALA A 11 0.08 20.05 -16.63
CA ALA A 11 0.35 21.29 -15.90
C ALA A 11 -0.86 22.23 -15.87
N SER A 12 -1.66 22.26 -16.93
CA SER A 12 -2.93 23.02 -16.97
C SER A 12 -4.07 22.36 -16.18
N ASN A 13 -3.88 21.20 -15.55
CA ASN A 13 -4.92 20.57 -14.73
C ASN A 13 -5.08 21.34 -13.41
N LYS A 14 -6.32 21.67 -13.05
CA LYS A 14 -6.69 22.34 -11.79
C LYS A 14 -6.20 21.64 -10.51
N PHE A 15 -5.86 20.36 -10.58
CA PHE A 15 -5.36 19.58 -9.46
C PHE A 15 -3.84 19.40 -9.44
N CYS A 16 -3.13 19.83 -10.49
CA CYS A 16 -1.69 19.70 -10.58
C CYS A 16 -1.02 20.83 -9.80
N GLY A 17 -0.26 20.51 -8.76
CA GLY A 17 0.57 21.45 -8.01
C GLY A 17 1.96 21.60 -8.64
N ALA A 18 2.72 20.50 -8.71
CA ALA A 18 4.05 20.49 -9.31
C ALA A 18 4.34 19.17 -10.03
N ILE A 19 5.02 19.24 -11.16
CA ILE A 19 5.44 18.05 -11.92
C ILE A 19 6.89 17.75 -11.57
N VAL A 20 7.14 16.61 -10.92
CA VAL A 20 8.48 16.13 -10.60
C VAL A 20 9.06 15.43 -11.82
N ASP A 21 8.34 14.41 -12.30
CA ASP A 21 8.75 13.55 -13.42
C ASP A 21 7.58 13.34 -14.39
N GLU A 22 7.82 12.61 -15.48
CA GLU A 22 6.78 12.25 -16.45
C GLU A 22 5.60 11.45 -15.85
N ARG A 23 5.84 10.67 -14.79
CA ARG A 23 4.82 9.89 -14.06
C ARG A 23 4.57 10.34 -12.64
N THR A 24 5.24 11.40 -12.17
CA THR A 24 5.20 11.81 -10.77
C THR A 24 4.77 13.26 -10.67
N VAL A 25 3.65 13.51 -10.01
CA VAL A 25 3.16 14.86 -9.76
C VAL A 25 2.70 15.05 -8.33
N PHE A 26 2.90 16.25 -7.81
CA PHE A 26 2.23 16.70 -6.61
C PHE A 26 0.85 17.22 -6.96
N CYS A 27 -0.15 16.74 -6.22
CA CYS A 27 -1.48 17.32 -6.23
C CYS A 27 -1.45 18.67 -5.49
N VAL A 28 -2.46 19.52 -5.72
CA VAL A 28 -2.67 20.77 -4.94
C VAL A 28 -2.83 20.49 -3.44
N CYS A 29 -3.20 19.27 -3.04
CA CYS A 29 -3.20 18.84 -1.64
C CYS A 29 -1.81 18.44 -1.10
N GLU A 30 -0.73 18.77 -1.81
CA GLU A 30 0.68 18.48 -1.48
C GLU A 30 1.02 16.97 -1.39
N GLN A 31 0.08 16.10 -1.73
CA GLN A 31 0.32 14.66 -1.82
C GLN A 31 0.98 14.29 -3.14
N LYS A 32 1.98 13.41 -3.05
CA LYS A 32 2.64 12.81 -4.21
C LYS A 32 1.70 11.79 -4.87
N VAL A 33 1.44 11.96 -6.16
CA VAL A 33 0.61 11.08 -6.97
C VAL A 33 1.44 10.48 -8.10
N THR A 34 1.42 9.16 -8.20
CA THR A 34 2.01 8.42 -9.32
C THR A 34 0.95 8.21 -10.40
N LEU A 35 1.28 8.57 -11.63
CA LEU A 35 0.44 8.40 -12.81
C LEU A 35 0.69 7.01 -13.42
N ASP A 36 -0.35 6.41 -14.02
CA ASP A 36 -0.20 5.12 -14.70
C ASP A 36 0.60 5.25 -16.01
N ASN A 37 0.42 6.37 -16.71
CA ASN A 37 1.07 6.70 -17.98
C ASN A 37 1.67 8.11 -17.93
N ASP A 38 2.64 8.35 -18.80
CA ASP A 38 3.34 9.63 -18.88
C ASP A 38 2.35 10.76 -19.15
N TYR A 39 2.34 11.73 -18.25
CA TYR A 39 1.46 12.90 -18.26
C TYR A 39 -0.06 12.60 -18.25
N ASP A 40 -0.49 11.39 -17.90
CA ASP A 40 -1.92 11.05 -17.82
C ASP A 40 -2.56 11.52 -16.51
N LYS A 41 -3.56 12.39 -16.64
CA LYS A 41 -4.26 13.04 -15.53
C LYS A 41 -5.31 12.17 -14.82
N SER A 42 -5.60 10.97 -15.33
CA SER A 42 -6.71 10.14 -14.83
C SER A 42 -6.56 9.80 -13.34
N ARG A 43 -5.38 9.33 -12.94
CA ARG A 43 -5.05 9.05 -11.54
C ARG A 43 -5.06 10.28 -10.64
N LEU A 44 -4.56 11.40 -11.15
CA LEU A 44 -4.58 12.66 -10.41
C LEU A 44 -6.02 13.11 -10.12
N ASN A 45 -6.91 13.05 -11.12
CA ASN A 45 -8.32 13.41 -10.93
C ASN A 45 -9.04 12.48 -9.95
N GLU A 46 -8.82 11.17 -10.05
CA GLU A 46 -9.38 10.18 -9.12
C GLU A 46 -8.89 10.43 -7.70
N HIS A 47 -7.58 10.62 -7.54
CA HIS A 47 -6.97 10.98 -6.26
C HIS A 47 -7.59 12.24 -5.70
N SER A 48 -7.70 13.33 -6.47
CA SER A 48 -8.27 14.59 -5.97
C SER A 48 -9.73 14.49 -5.57
N ASN A 49 -10.54 13.74 -6.33
CA ASN A 49 -11.97 13.55 -6.04
C ASN A 49 -12.21 12.65 -4.81
N ASN A 50 -11.33 11.68 -4.55
CA ASN A 50 -11.41 10.78 -3.39
C ASN A 50 -10.64 11.30 -2.18
N SER A 51 -9.62 12.15 -2.40
CA SER A 51 -8.96 12.85 -1.31
C SER A 51 -10.02 13.69 -0.64
N ARG A 52 -10.32 13.38 0.62
CA ARG A 52 -11.16 14.21 1.47
C ARG A 52 -10.39 15.49 1.75
N TYR A 53 -10.27 16.35 0.74
CA TYR A 53 -9.64 17.65 0.85
C TYR A 53 -10.48 18.48 1.82
N LYS A 54 -10.06 18.50 3.09
CA LYS A 54 -10.52 19.49 4.06
C LYS A 54 -9.97 20.83 3.57
N LYS A 55 -10.83 21.65 2.98
CA LYS A 55 -10.53 23.03 2.61
C LYS A 55 -10.32 23.85 3.88
N ASN A 56 -9.15 23.74 4.49
CA ASN A 56 -8.68 24.73 5.44
C ASN A 56 -7.82 25.72 4.65
N SER A 57 -8.14 27.00 4.80
CA SER A 57 -7.51 28.17 4.19
C SER A 57 -6.00 28.25 4.45
N PRO A 58 -5.24 29.07 3.70
CA PRO A 58 -3.83 28.84 3.45
C PRO A 58 -3.03 29.08 4.73
N SER A 59 -2.33 28.06 5.21
CA SER A 59 -1.20 28.31 6.10
C SER A 59 0.03 28.38 5.22
N SER A 60 0.41 29.61 4.85
CA SER A 60 1.76 29.91 4.44
C SER A 60 2.72 29.33 5.47
N PHE A 61 3.53 28.35 5.09
CA PHE A 61 4.71 28.00 5.87
C PHE A 61 5.97 28.07 4.99
N PRO A 62 7.04 28.69 5.53
CA PRO A 62 8.24 29.01 4.79
C PRO A 62 9.09 27.76 4.61
N LEU A 63 9.88 27.74 3.54
CA LEU A 63 10.95 26.75 3.34
C LEU A 63 11.91 26.78 4.56
N PRO A 64 12.28 25.64 5.15
CA PRO A 64 13.40 25.60 6.06
C PRO A 64 14.69 25.51 5.25
N THR A 65 15.44 26.62 5.22
CA THR A 65 16.86 26.62 4.91
C THR A 65 17.58 25.83 6.01
N LEU A 66 18.05 24.63 5.70
CA LEU A 66 18.95 23.90 6.59
C LEU A 66 20.37 24.46 6.43
N SER A 67 20.74 25.32 7.38
CA SER A 67 22.10 25.78 7.62
C SER A 67 22.97 24.61 8.09
N LEU A 68 24.07 24.40 7.36
CA LEU A 68 25.10 23.42 7.63
C LEU A 68 25.91 23.86 8.86
N SER A 69 26.04 23.01 9.87
CA SER A 69 27.05 23.16 10.91
C SER A 69 27.57 21.78 11.28
N SER A 70 28.71 21.46 10.67
CA SER A 70 29.52 20.27 10.85
C SER A 70 30.29 20.36 12.17
N SER A 71 30.22 19.31 12.99
CA SER A 71 31.37 18.94 13.82
C SER A 71 31.34 17.45 14.14
N SER A 72 32.54 16.86 14.02
CA SER A 72 32.99 15.48 14.32
C SER A 72 32.80 14.37 13.26
N PRO A 73 33.89 13.68 12.86
CA PRO A 73 33.89 12.60 11.87
C PRO A 73 33.94 11.21 12.55
N PRO A 74 33.65 10.13 11.81
CA PRO A 74 34.52 8.94 11.90
C PRO A 74 34.71 8.29 10.49
N PRO A 75 35.43 7.16 10.34
CA PRO A 75 36.78 7.12 9.76
C PRO A 75 36.81 6.58 8.32
N THR A 76 38.01 6.70 7.75
CA THR A 76 38.50 6.42 6.41
C THR A 76 38.49 4.95 5.94
N LEU A 77 38.23 4.78 4.62
CA LEU A 77 38.88 3.88 3.61
C LEU A 77 39.03 2.37 3.94
N SER A 78 38.79 1.39 3.06
CA SER A 78 38.82 1.35 1.60
C SER A 78 38.31 -0.01 1.09
N SER A 79 37.81 0.00 -0.15
CA SER A 79 38.00 -1.02 -1.20
C SER A 79 37.42 -2.43 -1.03
N LEU A 80 36.42 -2.74 -1.85
CA LEU A 80 36.62 -3.65 -2.98
C LEU A 80 35.56 -3.40 -4.06
N SER A 81 36.07 -3.02 -5.22
CA SER A 81 35.37 -2.94 -6.49
C SER A 81 34.94 -4.35 -6.92
N SER A 82 33.68 -4.53 -7.28
CA SER A 82 33.27 -5.58 -8.21
C SER A 82 32.05 -5.14 -8.97
N SER A 83 32.29 -4.75 -10.22
CA SER A 83 31.31 -4.50 -11.25
C SER A 83 30.38 -5.70 -11.41
N SER A 84 29.07 -5.46 -11.35
CA SER A 84 28.06 -6.31 -11.99
C SER A 84 26.82 -5.48 -12.31
N PRO A 85 26.34 -5.46 -13.57
CA PRO A 85 25.21 -4.63 -13.97
C PRO A 85 23.90 -5.21 -13.42
N LEU A 86 23.14 -4.37 -12.72
CA LEU A 86 21.81 -4.69 -12.22
C LEU A 86 20.81 -4.76 -13.39
N PRO A 87 20.05 -5.85 -13.59
CA PRO A 87 19.02 -5.89 -14.62
C PRO A 87 17.84 -5.00 -14.23
N THR A 88 17.58 -4.02 -15.08
CA THR A 88 16.38 -3.19 -15.12
C THR A 88 15.11 -4.04 -15.12
N LEU A 89 14.34 -4.04 -14.01
CA LEU A 89 12.98 -4.58 -13.99
C LEU A 89 11.96 -3.50 -14.33
N LEU A 90 11.64 -3.37 -15.62
CA LEU A 90 10.40 -2.77 -16.10
C LEU A 90 9.69 -3.76 -17.02
N SER A 91 8.53 -4.26 -16.58
CA SER A 91 7.35 -4.58 -17.42
C SER A 91 6.15 -5.01 -16.56
N PRO A 92 4.94 -4.49 -16.81
CA PRO A 92 3.69 -5.01 -16.22
C PRO A 92 3.43 -6.44 -16.68
N SER A 93 3.17 -7.34 -15.72
CA SER A 93 2.98 -8.77 -15.93
C SER A 93 1.83 -9.09 -16.88
N LEU A 94 2.16 -9.61 -18.06
CA LEU A 94 1.26 -10.36 -18.95
C LEU A 94 1.16 -11.84 -18.56
N TYR A 95 1.61 -12.21 -17.35
CA TYR A 95 1.56 -13.57 -16.84
C TYR A 95 0.53 -13.67 -15.71
N PRO A 96 -0.42 -14.62 -15.76
CA PRO A 96 -1.25 -14.92 -14.60
C PRO A 96 -0.31 -15.27 -13.45
N ASN A 97 -0.56 -14.71 -12.26
CA ASN A 97 0.24 -14.97 -11.05
C ASN A 97 0.24 -16.48 -10.77
N LYS A 98 1.22 -17.20 -11.32
CA LYS A 98 1.41 -18.62 -11.04
C LYS A 98 2.04 -18.65 -9.66
N PRO A 99 1.36 -19.18 -8.62
CA PRO A 99 1.97 -19.31 -7.31
C PRO A 99 3.23 -20.17 -7.45
N CYS A 100 4.30 -19.74 -6.77
CA CYS A 100 5.62 -20.37 -6.83
C CYS A 100 5.48 -21.89 -6.70
N PRO A 101 6.14 -22.70 -7.55
CA PRO A 101 6.01 -24.16 -7.52
C PRO A 101 6.28 -24.74 -6.14
N GLY A 102 7.25 -24.17 -5.41
CA GLY A 102 7.60 -24.55 -4.05
C GLY A 102 6.54 -24.27 -3.00
N LEU A 103 5.53 -23.41 -3.27
CA LEU A 103 4.44 -23.08 -2.34
C LEU A 103 3.19 -23.96 -2.53
N ARG A 104 3.25 -25.00 -3.37
CA ARG A 104 2.10 -25.84 -3.72
C ARG A 104 1.98 -27.13 -2.91
N SER A 105 2.93 -27.42 -2.03
CA SER A 105 2.91 -28.68 -1.28
C SER A 105 1.73 -28.74 -0.31
N GLU A 106 1.16 -29.92 -0.13
CA GLU A 106 0.12 -30.16 0.89
C GLU A 106 0.64 -29.81 2.28
N GLN A 107 1.93 -30.02 2.51
CA GLN A 107 2.60 -29.68 3.76
C GLN A 107 2.59 -28.16 4.04
N ILE A 108 2.83 -27.32 3.02
CA ILE A 108 2.74 -25.86 3.16
C ILE A 108 1.29 -25.42 3.35
N ARG A 109 0.34 -26.02 2.62
CA ARG A 109 -1.10 -25.75 2.85
C ARG A 109 -1.53 -26.13 4.26
N SER A 110 -1.11 -27.30 4.73
CA SER A 110 -1.39 -27.79 6.09
C SER A 110 -0.77 -26.88 7.13
N TYR A 111 0.48 -26.44 6.93
CA TYR A 111 1.15 -25.45 7.77
C TYR A 111 0.35 -24.15 7.81
N ILE A 112 0.04 -23.53 6.66
CA ILE A 112 -0.75 -22.28 6.58
C ILE A 112 -2.11 -22.42 7.26
N ASN A 113 -2.78 -23.56 7.09
CA ASN A 113 -4.07 -23.82 7.71
C ASN A 113 -3.97 -24.02 9.23
N ARG A 114 -2.87 -24.60 9.72
CA ARG A 114 -2.59 -24.80 11.14
C ARG A 114 -2.03 -23.55 11.82
N THR A 115 -1.31 -22.70 11.09
CA THR A 115 -0.74 -21.49 11.67
C THR A 115 -1.86 -20.53 12.06
N PRO A 116 -1.90 -20.08 13.32
CA PRO A 116 -2.91 -19.15 13.78
C PRO A 116 -2.84 -17.81 13.05
N SER A 117 -1.62 -17.34 12.72
CA SER A 117 -1.37 -16.03 12.11
C SER A 117 -0.91 -16.12 10.66
N THR A 118 -1.35 -15.19 9.82
CA THR A 118 -0.81 -14.98 8.46
C THR A 118 0.46 -14.12 8.46
N TYR A 119 0.58 -13.18 9.39
CA TYR A 119 1.76 -12.33 9.64
C TYR A 119 1.58 -11.61 10.99
N GLY A 120 2.64 -11.41 11.78
CA GLY A 120 2.58 -10.58 12.99
C GLY A 120 1.90 -11.20 14.23
N GLY A 121 1.76 -12.53 14.31
CA GLY A 121 1.31 -13.23 15.53
C GLY A 121 -0.20 -13.21 15.82
N ALA A 122 -0.95 -12.24 15.32
CA ALA A 122 -2.41 -12.17 15.48
C ALA A 122 -3.14 -13.31 14.76
N ARG A 123 -4.17 -13.88 15.38
CA ARG A 123 -4.92 -15.01 14.80
C ARG A 123 -5.79 -14.57 13.62
N ARG A 124 -6.04 -15.48 12.69
CA ARG A 124 -6.94 -15.23 11.55
C ARG A 124 -8.37 -14.98 12.03
N HIS A 125 -8.98 -13.91 11.52
CA HIS A 125 -10.35 -13.51 11.84
C HIS A 125 -11.37 -14.64 11.59
N ASP A 126 -11.19 -15.45 10.53
CA ASP A 126 -12.06 -16.58 10.21
C ASP A 126 -12.03 -17.68 11.28
N ILE A 127 -10.89 -17.86 11.97
CA ILE A 127 -10.75 -18.84 13.05
C ILE A 127 -11.49 -18.31 14.28
N ILE A 128 -11.18 -17.08 14.68
CA ILE A 128 -11.81 -16.41 15.83
C ILE A 128 -13.34 -16.41 15.66
N GLY A 129 -13.83 -16.05 14.47
CA GLY A 129 -15.26 -15.97 14.20
C GLY A 129 -15.96 -17.34 14.23
N LYS A 130 -15.29 -18.41 13.79
CA LYS A 130 -15.82 -19.78 13.91
C LYS A 130 -15.86 -20.26 15.36
N GLU A 131 -14.83 -19.91 16.14
CA GLU A 131 -14.76 -20.30 17.56
C GLU A 131 -15.79 -19.57 18.41
N MET A 132 -16.02 -18.28 18.15
CA MET A 132 -17.04 -17.49 18.86
C MET A 132 -18.48 -17.86 18.45
N PHE A 133 -18.69 -18.26 17.19
CA PHE A 133 -20.03 -18.51 16.63
C PHE A 133 -20.16 -19.91 16.03
N GLN A 134 -19.81 -20.95 16.81
CA GLN A 134 -19.84 -22.36 16.36
C GLN A 134 -21.23 -22.77 15.85
N ASP A 135 -22.29 -22.27 16.48
CA ASP A 135 -23.68 -22.56 16.10
C ASP A 135 -24.07 -22.00 14.72
N LYS A 136 -23.42 -20.90 14.31
CA LYS A 136 -23.69 -20.24 13.02
C LYS A 136 -22.76 -20.69 11.90
N PHE A 137 -21.59 -21.23 12.24
CA PHE A 137 -20.60 -21.70 11.29
C PHE A 137 -20.08 -23.09 11.69
N SER A 138 -20.56 -24.13 11.01
CA SER A 138 -19.97 -25.46 11.14
C SER A 138 -18.51 -25.47 10.67
N ASN A 139 -17.70 -26.40 11.18
CA ASN A 139 -16.26 -26.49 10.92
C ASN A 139 -15.88 -26.45 9.42
N GLN A 140 -16.74 -27.01 8.55
CA GLN A 140 -16.53 -27.05 7.10
C GLN A 140 -16.94 -25.75 6.37
N MET A 141 -17.81 -24.92 6.95
CA MET A 141 -18.31 -23.71 6.30
C MET A 141 -17.28 -22.57 6.40
N LYS A 142 -17.16 -21.72 5.38
CA LYS A 142 -16.32 -20.51 5.50
C LYS A 142 -17.00 -19.48 6.40
N PHE A 143 -16.20 -18.76 7.20
CA PHE A 143 -16.72 -17.66 8.01
C PHE A 143 -17.22 -16.54 7.11
N ASN A 144 -18.35 -15.92 7.48
CA ASN A 144 -18.91 -14.79 6.77
C ASN A 144 -19.53 -13.82 7.77
N SER A 145 -18.87 -12.69 7.99
CA SER A 145 -19.32 -11.66 8.94
C SER A 145 -20.72 -11.12 8.63
N LYS A 146 -21.21 -11.22 7.39
CA LYS A 146 -22.58 -10.80 7.02
C LYS A 146 -23.68 -11.66 7.64
N LYS A 147 -23.35 -12.85 8.15
CA LYS A 147 -24.29 -13.75 8.84
C LYS A 147 -24.45 -13.38 10.33
N LEU A 148 -23.63 -12.47 10.84
CA LEU A 148 -23.69 -11.98 12.21
C LEU A 148 -24.70 -10.83 12.35
N ASN A 149 -25.36 -10.79 13.50
CA ASN A 149 -26.21 -9.67 13.91
C ASN A 149 -25.36 -8.49 14.39
N LYS A 150 -25.97 -7.31 14.59
CA LYS A 150 -25.25 -6.10 14.97
C LYS A 150 -24.48 -6.27 16.30
N GLU A 151 -25.08 -6.96 17.25
CA GLU A 151 -24.55 -7.22 18.58
C GLU A 151 -23.36 -8.20 18.51
N GLU A 152 -23.49 -9.25 17.70
CA GLU A 152 -22.44 -10.24 17.45
C GLU A 152 -21.24 -9.63 16.74
N VAL A 153 -21.47 -8.71 15.80
CA VAL A 153 -20.40 -7.95 15.14
C VAL A 153 -19.63 -7.09 16.15
N LEU A 154 -20.32 -6.47 17.11
CA LEU A 154 -19.66 -5.70 18.16
C LEU A 154 -18.78 -6.59 19.05
N GLN A 155 -19.32 -7.72 19.50
CA GLN A 155 -18.55 -8.70 20.29
C GLN A 155 -17.34 -9.23 19.51
N PHE A 156 -17.53 -9.56 18.23
CA PHE A 156 -16.45 -10.02 17.38
C PHE A 156 -15.34 -8.97 17.26
N ASN A 157 -15.68 -7.71 17.02
CA ASN A 157 -14.69 -6.64 16.90
C ASN A 157 -13.95 -6.39 18.22
N GLN A 158 -14.63 -6.50 19.37
CA GLN A 158 -13.98 -6.41 20.69
C GLN A 158 -12.97 -7.54 20.90
N GLN A 159 -13.33 -8.77 20.52
CA GLN A 159 -12.42 -9.91 20.62
C GLN A 159 -11.19 -9.75 19.73
N ILE A 160 -11.36 -9.22 18.51
CA ILE A 160 -10.26 -8.96 17.59
C ILE A 160 -9.28 -7.93 18.18
N ILE A 161 -9.79 -6.89 18.84
CA ILE A 161 -8.96 -5.89 19.52
C ILE A 161 -8.21 -6.53 20.69
N ALA A 162 -8.91 -7.31 21.53
CA ALA A 162 -8.31 -7.97 22.69
C ALA A 162 -7.22 -9.00 22.32
N GLU A 163 -7.32 -9.67 21.17
CA GLU A 163 -6.24 -10.56 20.68
C GLU A 163 -5.06 -9.81 20.03
N SER A 164 -5.22 -8.51 19.76
CA SER A 164 -4.20 -7.68 19.10
C SER A 164 -3.37 -6.83 20.07
N GLU A 165 -3.77 -6.77 21.35
CA GLU A 165 -3.03 -6.15 22.46
C GLU A 165 -2.04 -7.12 23.09
#